data_AF-A0AAP8N8M3-F1
#
_entry.id   AF-A0AAP8N8M3-F1
#
_cell.length_a   1.000
_cell.length_b   1.000
_cell.length_c   1.000
_cell.angle_alpha   90.00
_cell.angle_beta   90.00
_cell.angle_gamma   90.00
#
_symmetry.space_group_name_H-M   'P 1'
#
loop_
_entity.id
_entity.type
_entity.pdbx_description
1 polymer ?
#
loop_
_entity_poly.entity_id
_entity_poly.type
_entity_poly.pdbx_seq_one_letter_code
_entity_poly.pdbx_strand_id
1 'polypeptide(L)'
;RQHWLKNVMRLDNDAFEVDVLAMATEHQRSLLGVNKGARLQRVDLAGATCPLTKGALVYFGADSRSREGKFNCQDGRVSFDLPGQTLFALS
;
A
#
# COMPACT_ATOMS: atom_id res chain seq x y z
N ARG A 1 8.24 14.59 -10.64
CA ARG A 1 6.88 14.99 -10.22
C ARG A 1 6.03 13.73 -10.19
N GLN A 2 5.66 13.22 -9.02
CA GLN A 2 4.77 12.07 -8.93
C GLN A 2 3.33 12.58 -9.03
N HIS A 3 2.57 12.04 -9.98
CA HIS A 3 1.17 12.36 -10.18
C HIS A 3 0.33 11.17 -9.70
N TRP A 4 -0.88 11.46 -9.23
CA TRP A 4 -1.90 10.43 -9.04
C TRP A 4 -2.06 9.68 -10.37
N LEU A 5 -2.14 8.35 -10.31
CA LEU A 5 -2.38 7.57 -11.52
C LEU A 5 -3.82 7.82 -11.99
N LYS A 6 -4.02 7.78 -13.32
CA LYS A 6 -5.24 8.29 -13.96
C LYS A 6 -6.51 7.53 -13.56
N ASN A 7 -6.41 6.23 -13.33
CA ASN A 7 -7.58 5.38 -13.10
C ASN A 7 -7.63 4.97 -11.63
N VAL A 8 -8.74 5.28 -10.96
CA VAL A 8 -9.05 4.69 -9.64
C VAL A 8 -9.63 3.30 -9.87
N MET A 9 -9.05 2.31 -9.21
CA MET A 9 -9.48 0.92 -9.29
C MET A 9 -10.40 0.57 -8.12
N ARG A 10 -11.38 -0.30 -8.37
CA ARG A 10 -12.11 -0.95 -7.28
C ARG A 10 -11.15 -1.84 -6.51
N LEU A 11 -11.13 -1.67 -5.19
CA LEU A 11 -10.46 -2.52 -4.24
C LEU A 11 -11.50 -2.91 -3.18
N ASP A 12 -11.80 -4.20 -3.07
CA ASP A 12 -12.65 -4.69 -2.00
C ASP A 12 -11.82 -4.66 -0.71
N ASN A 13 -12.16 -3.75 0.20
CA ASN A 13 -11.49 -3.54 1.47
C ASN A 13 -12.54 -3.62 2.58
N ASP A 14 -12.45 -4.65 3.42
CA ASP A 14 -13.32 -4.88 4.57
C ASP A 14 -12.70 -4.38 5.89
N ALA A 15 -11.49 -3.79 5.83
CA ALA A 15 -10.81 -3.26 7.00
C ALA A 15 -11.45 -1.94 7.48
N PHE A 16 -11.69 -1.84 8.78
CA PHE A 16 -12.18 -0.59 9.39
C PHE A 16 -11.06 0.43 9.66
N GLU A 17 -9.91 -0.03 10.15
CA GLU A 17 -8.82 0.85 10.61
C GLU A 17 -7.89 1.29 9.48
N VAL A 18 -7.91 0.59 8.33
CA VAL A 18 -7.05 0.87 7.18
C VAL A 18 -7.90 1.20 5.97
N ASP A 19 -7.76 2.42 5.45
CA ASP A 19 -8.37 2.82 4.18
C ASP A 19 -7.31 2.86 3.09
N VAL A 20 -7.68 2.49 1.87
CA VAL A 20 -6.76 2.39 0.74
C VAL A 20 -7.44 2.84 -0.55
N LEU A 21 -6.72 3.66 -1.32
CA LEU A 21 -7.02 3.96 -2.71
C LEU A 21 -6.09 3.16 -3.63
N ALA A 22 -6.68 2.32 -4.48
CA ALA A 22 -5.96 1.65 -5.56
C ALA A 22 -6.05 2.48 -6.84
N MET A 23 -4.92 2.64 -7.53
CA MET A 23 -4.84 3.40 -8.77
C MET A 23 -3.98 2.69 -9.80
N ALA A 24 -4.22 2.99 -11.09
CA ALA A 24 -3.44 2.43 -12.18
C ALA A 24 -3.35 3.34 -13.41
N THR A 25 -2.35 3.04 -14.24
CA THR A 25 -2.29 3.34 -15.68
C THR A 25 -2.21 2.02 -16.44
N GLU A 26 -1.96 2.07 -17.76
CA GLU A 26 -1.70 0.85 -18.55
C GLU A 26 -0.45 0.09 -18.10
N HIS A 27 0.51 0.79 -17.48
CA HIS A 27 1.84 0.23 -17.17
C HIS A 27 2.19 0.25 -15.68
N GLN A 28 1.41 0.92 -14.86
CA GLN A 28 1.70 1.12 -13.44
C GLN A 28 0.47 0.88 -12.59
N ARG A 29 0.70 0.40 -11.38
CA ARG A 29 -0.31 0.23 -10.34
C ARG A 29 0.27 0.82 -9.06
N SER A 30 -0.56 1.46 -8.26
CA SER A 30 -0.14 1.92 -6.94
C SER A 30 -1.29 1.89 -5.96
N LEU A 31 -0.94 1.68 -4.69
CA LEU A 31 -1.82 1.88 -3.55
C LEU A 31 -1.35 3.10 -2.78
N LEU A 32 -2.29 3.91 -2.33
CA LEU A 32 -2.08 4.92 -1.30
C LEU A 32 -3.08 4.64 -0.20
N GLY A 33 -2.63 4.46 1.04
CA GLY A 33 -3.53 4.19 2.14
C GLY A 33 -3.10 4.82 3.45
N VAL A 34 -3.94 4.64 4.45
CA VAL A 34 -3.76 5.19 5.79
C VAL A 34 -4.14 4.14 6.82
N ASN A 35 -3.26 3.89 7.78
CA ASN A 35 -3.63 3.23 9.03
C ASN A 35 -4.07 4.31 10.01
N LYS A 36 -5.38 4.40 10.26
CA LYS A 36 -6.00 5.37 11.16
C LYS A 36 -5.83 4.99 12.63
N GLY A 37 -5.57 3.71 12.91
CA GLY A 37 -5.42 3.18 14.26
C GLY A 37 -4.03 3.44 14.86
N ALA A 38 -3.92 3.31 16.18
CA ALA A 38 -2.64 3.43 16.90
C ALA A 38 -1.80 2.14 16.87
N ARG A 39 -2.39 1.01 16.46
CA ARG A 39 -1.77 -0.30 16.47
C ARG A 39 -1.14 -0.67 15.13
N LEU A 40 -0.16 -1.57 15.19
CA LEU A 40 0.38 -2.27 14.02
C LEU A 40 -0.73 -3.07 13.34
N GLN A 41 -0.81 -2.98 12.02
CA GLN A 41 -1.74 -3.76 11.20
C GLN A 41 -0.96 -4.64 10.23
N ARG A 42 -1.38 -5.89 10.07
CA ARG A 42 -0.90 -6.72 8.96
C ARG A 42 -1.85 -6.53 7.78
N VAL A 43 -1.29 -6.10 6.65
CA VAL A 43 -2.00 -5.95 5.39
C VAL A 43 -1.73 -7.17 4.53
N ASP A 44 -2.79 -7.78 4.01
CA ASP A 44 -2.75 -8.86 3.03
C ASP A 44 -3.60 -8.46 1.82
N LEU A 45 -2.96 -8.30 0.67
CA LEU A 45 -3.56 -7.88 -0.58
C LEU A 45 -3.48 -9.00 -1.60
N ALA A 46 -4.61 -9.38 -2.19
CA ALA A 46 -4.67 -10.33 -3.30
C ALA A 46 -4.79 -9.64 -4.67
N GLY A 47 -4.51 -10.39 -5.74
CA GLY A 47 -4.67 -9.91 -7.13
C GLY A 47 -3.44 -9.19 -7.70
N ALA A 48 -2.29 -9.29 -7.04
CA ALA A 48 -1.04 -8.76 -7.54
C ALA A 48 -0.39 -9.71 -8.57
N THR A 49 0.44 -9.17 -9.47
CA THR A 49 1.33 -9.97 -10.32
C THR A 49 2.70 -10.03 -9.65
N CYS A 50 2.99 -11.13 -8.95
CA CYS A 50 4.29 -11.34 -8.31
C CYS A 50 5.30 -12.02 -9.26
N PRO A 51 6.62 -11.76 -9.10
CA PRO A 51 7.21 -10.82 -8.16
C PRO A 51 7.11 -9.36 -8.63
N LEU A 52 6.94 -8.43 -7.68
CA LEU A 52 7.01 -6.98 -7.95
C LEU A 52 8.48 -6.54 -8.00
N THR A 53 9.15 -6.79 -9.13
CA THR A 53 10.60 -6.55 -9.30
C THR A 53 11.04 -5.10 -9.14
N LYS A 54 10.13 -4.14 -9.34
CA LYS A 54 10.35 -2.70 -9.11
C LYS A 54 9.47 -2.14 -7.99
N GLY A 55 8.91 -3.02 -7.17
CA GLY A 55 7.98 -2.66 -6.11
C GLY A 55 8.68 -1.92 -4.97
N ALA A 56 8.06 -0.85 -4.47
CA ALA A 56 8.53 -0.11 -3.31
C ALA A 56 7.37 0.17 -2.35
N LEU A 57 7.59 -0.12 -1.07
CA LEU A 57 6.70 0.27 0.03
C LEU A 57 7.36 1.41 0.80
N VAL A 58 6.63 2.51 0.98
CA VAL A 58 7.07 3.65 1.79
C VAL A 58 5.94 4.04 2.72
N TYR A 59 6.25 4.31 3.99
CA TYR A 59 5.30 4.84 4.96
C TYR A 59 5.81 6.14 5.57
N PHE A 60 4.89 7.05 5.84
CA PHE A 60 5.10 8.32 6.52
C PHE A 60 4.44 8.25 7.90
N GLY A 61 5.27 8.29 8.94
CA GLY A 61 4.84 8.08 10.32
C GLY A 61 4.35 9.34 11.03
N ALA A 62 3.74 9.16 12.20
CA ALA A 62 3.36 10.25 13.10
C ALA A 62 4.56 11.10 13.56
N ASP A 63 5.78 10.58 13.43
CA ASP A 63 7.04 11.30 13.65
C ASP A 63 7.41 12.25 12.48
N SER A 64 6.53 12.37 11.48
CA SER A 64 6.73 13.13 10.24
C SER A 64 7.95 12.69 9.44
N ARG A 65 8.29 11.39 9.49
CA ARG A 65 9.39 10.81 8.72
C ARG A 65 8.90 9.74 7.76
N SER A 66 9.43 9.79 6.54
CA SER A 66 9.27 8.72 5.56
C SER A 66 10.28 7.62 5.81
N ARG A 67 9.83 6.37 5.68
CA ARG A 67 10.66 5.17 5.85
C ARG A 67 10.29 4.14 4.79
N GLU A 68 11.29 3.44 4.29
CA GLU A 68 11.06 2.28 3.44
C GLU A 68 10.50 1.12 4.27
N GLY A 69 9.53 0.42 3.69
CA GLY A 69 8.93 -0.78 4.24
C GLY A 69 9.35 -2.00 3.45
N LYS A 70 9.33 -3.14 4.13
CA LYS A 70 9.49 -4.44 3.49
C LYS A 70 8.10 -5.04 3.25
N PHE A 71 7.94 -5.69 2.12
CA PHE A 71 6.77 -6.48 1.80
C PHE A 71 7.20 -7.81 1.20
N ASN A 72 6.36 -8.82 1.34
CA ASN A 72 6.46 -10.07 0.59
C ASN A 72 5.50 -10.03 -0.59
N CYS A 73 5.89 -10.56 -1.75
CA CYS A 73 4.99 -10.77 -2.89
C CYS A 73 5.15 -12.20 -3.40
N GLN A 74 4.22 -13.07 -3.06
CA GLN A 74 4.23 -14.49 -3.42
C GLN A 74 2.82 -14.94 -3.78
N ASP A 75 2.69 -15.79 -4.79
CA ASP A 75 1.42 -16.41 -5.21
C ASP A 75 0.28 -15.41 -5.43
N GLY A 76 0.62 -14.27 -6.05
CA GLY A 76 -0.31 -13.18 -6.33
C GLY A 76 -0.82 -12.42 -5.11
N ARG A 77 -0.17 -12.61 -3.96
CA ARG A 77 -0.45 -11.91 -2.71
C ARG A 77 0.72 -11.04 -2.28
N VAL A 78 0.41 -9.81 -1.89
CA VAL A 78 1.34 -8.90 -1.23
C VAL A 78 1.01 -8.82 0.25
N SER A 79 2.01 -8.95 1.12
CA SER A 79 1.82 -8.80 2.57
C SER A 79 2.89 -7.94 3.22
N PHE A 80 2.49 -7.11 4.18
CA PHE A 80 3.39 -6.25 4.95
C PHE A 80 2.79 -5.83 6.30
N ASP A 81 3.66 -5.40 7.21
CA ASP A 81 3.26 -4.74 8.45
C ASP A 81 3.21 -3.23 8.25
N LEU A 82 2.12 -2.62 8.72
CA LEU A 82 1.85 -1.19 8.63
C LEU A 82 1.75 -0.60 10.05
N PRO A 83 2.71 0.22 10.48
CA PRO A 83 2.65 0.86 11.79
C PRO A 83 1.38 1.70 11.98
N GLY A 84 1.03 1.97 13.24
CA GLY A 84 -0.09 2.84 13.58
C GLY A 84 0.11 4.27 13.10
N GLN A 85 -0.98 4.97 12.77
CA GLN A 85 -0.99 6.40 12.46
C GLN A 85 -0.03 6.75 11.31
N THR A 86 -0.04 5.95 10.25
CA THR A 86 0.83 6.16 9.09
C THR A 86 0.04 6.30 7.80
N LEU A 87 0.50 7.17 6.91
CA LEU A 87 0.19 7.08 5.48
C LEU A 87 1.18 6.12 4.83
N PHE A 88 0.75 5.34 3.84
CA PHE A 88 1.66 4.48 3.07
C PHE A 88 1.37 4.52 1.58
N ALA A 89 2.40 4.25 0.79
CA ALA A 89 2.30 4.02 -0.63
C ALA A 89 3.02 2.72 -1.02
N LEU A 90 2.38 1.92 -1.86
CA LEU A 90 2.98 0.75 -2.53
C LEU A 90 2.88 0.98 -4.04
N SER A 91 3.99 0.93 -4.77
CA SER A 91 4.06 1.11 -6.23
C SER A 91 4.93 0.05 -6.88
#